data_AF-A0A518DN68-F1
#
_entry.id   AF-A0A518DN68-F1
#
_cell.length_a   1.000
_cell.length_b   1.000
_cell.length_c   1.000
_cell.angle_alpha   90.00
_cell.angle_beta   90.00
_cell.angle_gamma   90.00
#
_symmetry.space_group_name_H-M   'P 1'
#
loop_
_entity.id
_entity.type
_entity.pdbx_description
1 polymer ?
#
loop_
_entity_poly.entity_id
_entity_poly.type
_entity_poly.pdbx_seq_one_letter_code
_entity_poly.pdbx_strand_id
1 'polypeptide(L)'
;MNDSTRSLLNTLSQVLLRCWILGTLLLVLMLGAILLLGSTIHTLHGSMFSLTAHELDLILYCSMGLLKLAVLSLFFIPWLAIRLTLLKQA
;
A
#
# COMPACT_ATOMS: atom_id res chain seq x y z
N MET A 1 -22.44 16.06 -16.05
CA MET A 1 -21.32 15.15 -16.38
C MET A 1 -21.80 14.25 -17.49
N ASN A 2 -21.04 14.13 -18.58
CA ASN A 2 -21.47 13.33 -19.73
C ASN A 2 -21.28 11.83 -19.43
N ASP A 3 -22.04 10.96 -20.09
CA ASP A 3 -22.05 9.51 -19.80
C ASP A 3 -20.68 8.86 -19.96
N SER A 4 -19.88 9.33 -20.94
CA SER A 4 -18.50 8.87 -21.15
C SER A 4 -17.61 9.14 -19.92
N THR A 5 -17.66 10.35 -19.37
CA THR A 5 -16.89 10.72 -18.16
C THR A 5 -17.30 9.87 -16.96
N ARG A 6 -18.60 9.61 -16.80
CA ARG A 6 -19.12 8.77 -15.71
C ARG A 6 -18.62 7.33 -15.82
N SER A 7 -18.60 6.77 -17.03
CA SER A 7 -18.06 5.42 -17.30
C SER A 7 -16.56 5.32 -17.00
N LEU A 8 -15.79 6.33 -17.40
CA LEU A 8 -14.35 6.40 -17.11
C LEU A 8 -14.07 6.47 -15.60
N LEU A 9 -14.77 7.35 -14.87
CA LEU A 9 -14.62 7.47 -13.41
C LEU A 9 -15.00 6.17 -12.70
N ASN A 10 -16.07 5.49 -13.13
CA ASN A 10 -16.45 4.19 -12.61
C ASN A 10 -15.35 3.14 -12.81
N THR A 11 -14.79 3.07 -14.01
CA THR A 11 -13.69 2.13 -14.33
C THR A 11 -12.45 2.44 -13.51
N LEU A 12 -12.02 3.71 -13.45
CA LEU A 12 -10.87 4.16 -12.66
C LEU A 12 -11.04 3.83 -11.18
N SER A 13 -12.24 4.08 -10.63
CA SER A 13 -12.55 3.74 -9.24
C SER A 13 -12.37 2.24 -8.99
N GLN A 14 -12.86 1.36 -9.87
CA GLN A 14 -12.67 -0.08 -9.68
C GLN A 14 -11.19 -0.49 -9.72
N VAL A 15 -10.39 0.10 -10.61
CA VAL A 15 -8.95 -0.17 -10.69
C VAL A 15 -8.23 0.31 -9.43
N LEU A 16 -8.48 1.55 -9.00
CA LEU A 16 -7.90 2.13 -7.78
C LEU A 16 -8.21 1.28 -6.55
N LEU A 17 -9.43 0.74 -6.44
CA LEU A 17 -9.81 -0.14 -5.34
C LEU A 17 -9.01 -1.45 -5.36
N ARG A 18 -8.85 -2.07 -6.54
CA ARG A 18 -8.04 -3.30 -6.68
C ARG A 18 -6.57 -3.04 -6.31
N CYS A 19 -6.01 -1.91 -6.76
CA CYS A 19 -4.65 -1.50 -6.38
C CYS A 19 -4.52 -1.27 -4.88
N TRP A 20 -5.51 -0.64 -4.24
CA TRP A 20 -5.53 -0.45 -2.79
C TRP A 20 -5.59 -1.79 -2.04
N ILE A 21 -6.44 -2.73 -2.48
CA ILE A 21 -6.53 -4.08 -1.89
C ILE A 21 -5.20 -4.82 -2.03
N LEU A 22 -4.60 -4.82 -3.22
CA LEU A 22 -3.31 -5.47 -3.45
C LEU A 22 -2.18 -4.82 -2.63
N GLY A 23 -2.14 -3.48 -2.56
CA GLY A 23 -1.17 -2.75 -1.74
C GLY A 23 -1.36 -3.04 -0.24
N THR A 24 -2.59 -3.16 0.22
CA THR A 24 -2.91 -3.53 1.61
C THR A 24 -2.51 -4.98 1.89
N LEU A 25 -2.77 -5.90 0.95
CA LEU A 25 -2.34 -7.29 1.07
C LEU A 25 -0.81 -7.38 1.15
N LEU A 26 -0.09 -6.61 0.33
CA LEU A 26 1.37 -6.55 0.39
C LEU A 26 1.87 -6.06 1.76
N LEU A 27 1.22 -5.07 2.36
CA LEU A 27 1.55 -4.62 3.72
C LEU A 27 1.32 -5.71 4.77
N VAL A 28 0.23 -6.46 4.67
CA VAL A 28 -0.04 -7.59 5.56
C VAL A 28 0.98 -8.71 5.37
N LEU A 29 1.38 -8.99 4.13
CA LEU A 29 2.42 -9.97 3.83
C LEU A 29 3.78 -9.53 4.39
N MET A 30 4.15 -8.25 4.26
CA MET A 30 5.36 -7.72 4.89
C MET A 30 5.30 -7.82 6.41
N LEU A 31 4.17 -7.50 7.03
CA LEU A 31 3.99 -7.66 8.47
C LEU A 31 4.20 -9.12 8.90
N GLY A 32 3.55 -10.05 8.20
CA GLY A 32 3.68 -11.48 8.44
C GLY A 32 5.13 -11.94 8.29
N ALA A 33 5.83 -11.48 7.25
CA ALA A 33 7.24 -11.80 7.05
C ALA A 33 8.12 -11.30 8.20
N ILE A 34 7.92 -10.06 8.66
CA ILE A 34 8.70 -9.50 9.78
C ILE A 34 8.45 -10.28 11.07
N LEU A 35 7.19 -10.61 11.37
CA LEU A 35 6.81 -11.33 12.60
C LEU A 35 7.26 -12.80 12.60
N LEU A 36 7.20 -13.48 11.45
CA LEU A 36 7.48 -14.91 11.34
C LEU A 36 8.93 -15.24 10.98
N LEU A 37 9.60 -14.35 10.23
CA LEU A 37 10.96 -14.57 9.72
C LEU A 37 11.99 -13.58 10.30
N GLY A 38 11.68 -12.86 11.40
CA GLY A 38 12.56 -11.84 11.96
C GLY A 38 14.02 -12.30 12.14
N SER A 39 14.25 -13.47 12.75
CA SER A 39 15.61 -14.02 12.93
C SER A 39 16.33 -14.33 11.60
N THR A 40 15.62 -14.87 10.62
CA THR A 40 16.15 -15.16 9.27
C THR A 40 16.47 -13.88 8.51
N ILE A 41 15.61 -12.86 8.63
CA ILE A 41 15.80 -11.54 8.01
C ILE A 41 17.04 -10.87 8.60
N HIS A 42 17.20 -10.84 9.92
CA HIS A 42 18.41 -10.29 10.54
C HIS A 42 19.69 -11.01 10.09
N THR A 43 19.64 -12.32 9.93
CA THR A 43 20.82 -13.11 9.53
C THR A 43 21.20 -12.84 8.06
N LEU A 44 20.22 -12.86 7.14
CA LEU A 44 20.46 -12.63 5.72
C LEU A 44 20.80 -11.17 5.40
N HIS A 45 19.96 -10.23 5.86
CA HIS A 45 20.11 -8.82 5.53
C HIS A 45 21.20 -8.14 6.35
N GLY A 46 21.36 -8.52 7.63
CA GLY A 46 22.46 -8.02 8.46
C GLY A 46 23.83 -8.42 7.89
N SER A 47 23.97 -9.65 7.39
CA SER A 47 25.21 -10.10 6.75
C SER A 47 25.45 -9.46 5.37
N MET A 48 24.40 -9.15 4.61
CA MET A 48 24.53 -8.59 3.26
C MET A 48 24.94 -7.11 3.28
N PHE A 49 24.49 -6.37 4.29
CA PHE A 49 24.67 -4.91 4.38
C PHE A 49 25.45 -4.45 5.61
N SER A 50 25.97 -5.38 6.43
CA SER A 50 26.66 -5.08 7.69
C SER A 50 25.83 -4.21 8.65
N LEU A 51 24.50 -4.35 8.61
CA LEU A 51 23.57 -3.57 9.42
C LEU A 51 23.42 -4.18 10.81
N THR A 52 23.31 -3.32 11.82
CA THR A 52 22.86 -3.74 13.15
C THR A 52 21.38 -4.15 13.10
N ALA A 53 20.95 -4.97 14.07
CA ALA A 53 19.54 -5.38 14.16
C ALA A 53 18.59 -4.17 14.25
N HIS A 54 18.99 -3.14 14.99
CA HIS A 54 18.23 -1.91 15.14
C HIS A 54 18.08 -1.13 13.84
N GLU A 55 19.15 -0.99 13.06
CA GLU A 55 19.10 -0.31 11.75
C GLU A 55 18.18 -1.06 10.78
N LEU A 56 18.25 -2.39 10.78
CA LEU A 56 17.39 -3.20 9.93
C LEU A 56 15.91 -3.06 10.32
N ASP A 57 15.59 -3.08 11.61
CA ASP A 57 14.23 -2.85 12.11
C ASP A 57 13.72 -1.46 11.73
N LEU A 58 14.57 -0.44 11.86
CA LEU A 58 14.23 0.93 11.50
C LEU A 58 13.90 1.04 10.00
N ILE A 59 14.71 0.43 9.14
CA ILE A 59 14.50 0.42 7.69
C ILE A 59 13.20 -0.31 7.35
N LEU A 60 12.96 -1.49 7.93
CA LEU A 60 11.74 -2.27 7.68
C LEU A 60 10.49 -1.51 8.15
N TYR A 61 10.55 -0.89 9.33
CA TYR A 61 9.45 -0.10 9.87
C TYR A 61 9.16 1.15 9.02
N CYS A 62 10.21 1.90 8.65
CA CYS A 62 10.07 3.07 7.77
C CYS A 62 9.54 2.67 6.39
N SER A 63 10.03 1.56 5.82
CA SER A 63 9.55 1.04 4.53
C SER A 63 8.07 0.68 4.59
N MET A 64 7.64 0.02 5.68
CA MET A 64 6.24 -0.30 5.91
C MET A 64 5.38 0.95 6.06
N GLY A 65 5.87 1.96 6.78
CA GLY A 65 5.20 3.26 6.92
C GLY A 65 5.05 3.99 5.58
N LEU A 66 6.12 4.09 4.80
CA LEU A 66 6.11 4.73 3.49
C LEU A 66 5.19 4.02 2.50
N LEU A 67 5.22 2.69 2.45
CA LEU A 67 4.32 1.91 1.61
C LEU A 67 2.86 2.10 2.04
N LYS A 68 2.59 2.12 3.35
CA LYS A 68 1.24 2.40 3.89
C LYS A 68 0.73 3.78 3.46
N LEU A 69 1.58 4.81 3.56
CA LEU A 69 1.24 6.15 3.11
C LEU A 69 1.00 6.21 1.60
N ALA A 70 1.86 5.58 0.79
CA ALA A 70 1.71 5.52 -0.66
C ALA A 70 0.43 4.80 -1.09
N VAL A 71 0.11 3.65 -0.46
CA VAL A 71 -1.11 2.89 -0.77
C VAL A 71 -2.37 3.68 -0.44
N LEU A 72 -2.37 4.43 0.67
CA LEU A 72 -3.49 5.29 1.03
C LEU A 72 -3.60 6.51 0.11
N SER A 73 -2.50 7.23 -0.11
CA SER A 73 -2.51 8.51 -0.84
C SER A 73 -2.74 8.34 -2.35
N LEU A 74 -2.18 7.30 -2.96
CA LEU A 74 -2.24 7.08 -4.41
C LEU A 74 -3.43 6.23 -4.84
N PHE A 75 -3.98 5.38 -3.96
CA PHE A 75 -5.07 4.47 -4.33
C PHE A 75 -6.35 4.71 -3.54
N PHE A 76 -6.31 4.73 -2.21
CA PHE A 76 -7.52 4.85 -1.40
C PHE A 76 -8.17 6.24 -1.48
N ILE A 77 -7.38 7.31 -1.31
CA ILE A 77 -7.90 8.68 -1.35
C ILE A 77 -8.51 9.00 -2.73
N PRO A 78 -7.84 8.71 -3.86
CA PRO A 78 -8.43 8.95 -5.18
C PRO A 78 -9.67 8.09 -5.43
N TRP A 79 -9.67 6.83 -4.99
CA TRP A 79 -10.86 5.98 -5.05
C TRP A 79 -12.05 6.61 -4.34
N LEU A 80 -11.84 7.06 -3.10
CA LEU A 80 -12.87 7.66 -2.26
C LEU A 80 -13.38 8.97 -2.87
N ALA A 81 -12.47 9.83 -3.35
CA ALA A 81 -12.83 11.09 -4.00
C ALA A 81 -13.72 10.87 -5.24
N ILE A 82 -13.41 9.87 -6.06
CA ILE A 82 -14.23 9.52 -7.24
C ILE A 82 -15.61 9.02 -6.80
N ARG A 83 -15.68 8.12 -5.80
CA ARG A 83 -16.96 7.57 -5.31
C ARG A 83 -17.86 8.63 -4.72
N LEU A 84 -17.32 9.56 -3.94
CA LEU A 84 -18.07 10.68 -3.38
C LEU A 84 -18.59 11.62 -4.48
N THR A 85 -17.78 11.87 -5.50
CA THR A 85 -18.19 12.71 -6.65
C THR A 85 -19.33 12.06 -7.43
N LEU A 86 -19.26 10.74 -7.66
CA LEU A 86 -20.30 9.98 -8.36
C LEU A 86 -21.60 9.91 -7.54
N LEU A 87 -21.51 9.76 -6.21
CA LEU A 87 -22.67 9.74 -5.31
C LEU A 87 -23.40 11.09 -5.30
N LYS A 88 -22.67 12.20 -5.27
CA LYS A 88 -23.25 13.56 -5.30
C LYS A 88 -24.05 13.83 -6.59
N GLN A 89 -23.76 13.11 -7.66
CA GLN A 89 -24.40 13.28 -8.98
C GLN A 89 -25.46 12.20 -9.28
N ALA A 90 -25.75 11.31 -8.34
CA ALA A 90 -26.84 10.33 -8.40
C ALA A 90 -28.09 10.92 -7.76
#